data_AF-A0A0H5QI95-F1
#
_entry.id   AF-A0A0H5QI95-F1
#
_cell.length_a   1.000
_cell.length_b   1.000
_cell.length_c   1.000
_cell.angle_alpha   90.00
_cell.angle_beta   90.00
_cell.angle_gamma   90.00
#
_symmetry.space_group_name_H-M   'P 1'
#
loop_
_entity.id
_entity.type
_entity.pdbx_description
1 polymer ?
#
loop_
_entity_poly.entity_id
_entity_poly.type
_entity_poly.pdbx_seq_one_letter_code
_entity_poly.pdbx_strand_id
1 'polypeptide(L)'
;MFTVRLSQKTQADLREFAKVYGSPNASAFAREVLEVMCSGDLSRVKDFNARLIARAGEQMTLNINGAIEASVGEAEKVAKKALKHARKPAKKGRKPSKTGKGVRRAS
;
A
#
# COMPACT_ATOMS: atom_id res chain seq x y z
N MET A 1 -4.84 -39.43 11.43
CA MET A 1 -4.74 -38.13 10.74
C MET A 1 -6.10 -37.45 10.88
N PHE A 2 -6.19 -36.32 11.59
CA PHE A 2 -7.47 -35.63 11.85
C PHE A 2 -7.65 -34.48 10.85
N THR A 3 -8.79 -34.45 10.15
CA THR A 3 -9.09 -33.41 9.15
C THR A 3 -10.19 -32.51 9.70
N VAL A 4 -9.82 -31.27 10.05
CA VAL A 4 -10.79 -30.28 10.56
C VAL A 4 -11.38 -29.52 9.36
N ARG A 5 -12.69 -29.66 9.13
CA ARG A 5 -13.41 -28.87 8.14
C ARG A 5 -13.86 -27.56 8.76
N LEU A 6 -13.15 -26.49 8.45
CA LEU A 6 -13.50 -25.14 8.86
C LEU A 6 -14.29 -24.43 7.76
N SER A 7 -15.06 -23.40 8.13
CA SER A 7 -15.71 -22.52 7.16
C SER A 7 -14.68 -21.87 6.23
N GLN A 8 -15.08 -21.52 5.00
CA GLN A 8 -14.16 -20.88 4.04
C GLN A 8 -13.55 -19.59 4.60
N LYS A 9 -14.35 -18.80 5.31
CA LYS A 9 -13.88 -17.58 5.98
C LYS A 9 -12.81 -17.90 7.01
N THR A 10 -13.09 -18.83 7.93
CA THR A 10 -12.13 -19.22 8.97
C THR A 10 -10.84 -19.79 8.38
N GLN A 11 -10.91 -20.52 7.25
CA GLN A 11 -9.71 -21.00 6.55
C GLN A 11 -8.89 -19.87 5.94
N ALA A 12 -9.54 -18.83 5.40
CA ALA A 12 -8.87 -17.64 4.88
C ALA A 12 -8.16 -16.89 6.01
N ASP A 13 -8.87 -16.62 7.11
CA ASP A 13 -8.34 -15.95 8.29
C ASP A 13 -7.12 -16.72 8.84
N LEU A 14 -7.21 -18.05 8.94
CA LEU A 14 -6.09 -18.90 9.39
C LEU A 14 -4.85 -18.81 8.50
N ARG A 15 -5.04 -18.68 7.19
CA ARG A 15 -3.93 -18.50 6.24
C ARG A 15 -3.32 -17.11 6.38
N GLU A 16 -4.13 -16.08 6.62
CA GLU A 16 -3.64 -14.73 6.87
C GLU A 16 -2.85 -14.66 8.18
N PHE A 17 -3.38 -15.21 9.26
CA PHE A 17 -2.66 -15.30 10.53
C PHE A 17 -1.36 -16.10 10.42
N ALA A 18 -1.38 -17.22 9.70
CA ALA A 18 -0.16 -17.99 9.46
C ALA A 18 0.91 -17.19 8.71
N LYS A 19 0.52 -16.35 7.74
CA LYS A 19 1.46 -15.45 7.04
C LYS A 19 2.03 -14.40 7.98
N VAL A 20 1.18 -13.73 8.76
CA VAL A 20 1.61 -12.69 9.71
C VAL A 20 2.53 -13.26 10.78
N TYR A 21 2.21 -14.45 11.29
CA TYR A 21 3.04 -15.15 12.27
C TYR A 21 4.35 -15.70 11.68
N GLY A 22 4.45 -15.82 10.35
CA GLY A 22 5.61 -16.40 9.65
C GLY A 22 5.65 -17.93 9.66
N SER A 23 4.49 -18.58 9.79
CA SER A 23 4.38 -20.05 9.73
C SER A 23 4.46 -20.56 8.29
N PRO A 24 5.07 -21.73 8.02
CA PRO A 24 5.20 -22.27 6.67
C PRO A 24 3.85 -22.60 6.01
N ASN A 25 2.83 -22.95 6.79
CA ASN A 25 1.47 -23.14 6.31
C ASN A 25 0.44 -23.00 7.44
N ALA A 26 -0.84 -22.82 7.07
CA ALA A 26 -1.93 -22.65 8.04
C ALA A 26 -2.09 -23.85 9.00
N SER A 27 -1.77 -25.06 8.56
CA SER A 27 -1.87 -26.25 9.39
C SER A 27 -0.77 -26.31 10.46
N ALA A 28 0.45 -25.85 10.16
CA ALA A 28 1.54 -25.75 11.12
C ALA A 28 1.21 -24.72 12.20
N PHE A 29 0.71 -23.55 11.79
CA PHE A 29 0.23 -22.52 12.73
C PHE A 29 -0.90 -23.04 13.62
N ALA A 30 -1.94 -23.66 13.04
CA ALA A 30 -3.05 -24.21 13.80
C ALA A 30 -2.61 -25.29 14.82
N ARG A 31 -1.64 -26.13 14.45
CA ARG A 31 -1.08 -27.14 15.35
C ARG A 31 -0.34 -26.50 16.52
N GLU A 32 0.51 -25.51 16.27
CA GLU A 32 1.23 -24.82 17.33
C GLU A 32 0.28 -24.11 18.29
N VAL A 33 -0.76 -23.43 17.75
CA VAL A 33 -1.81 -22.80 18.57
C VAL A 33 -2.48 -23.84 19.47
N LEU A 34 -2.90 -24.97 18.92
CA LEU A 34 -3.54 -26.03 19.71
C LEU A 34 -2.58 -26.64 20.73
N GLU A 35 -1.32 -26.88 20.37
CA GLU A 35 -0.33 -27.43 21.28
C GLU A 35 -0.07 -26.50 22.46
N VAL A 36 0.11 -25.20 22.20
CA VAL A 36 0.36 -24.20 23.23
C VAL A 36 -0.87 -24.01 24.11
N MET A 37 -2.04 -23.81 23.52
CA MET A 37 -3.26 -23.50 24.26
C MET A 37 -3.78 -24.72 25.06
N CYS A 38 -3.55 -25.93 24.57
CA CYS A 38 -3.90 -27.17 25.27
C CYS A 38 -2.79 -27.71 26.17
N SER A 39 -1.60 -27.08 26.22
CA SER A 39 -0.49 -27.54 27.06
C SER A 39 -0.74 -27.39 28.57
N GLY A 40 -1.66 -26.50 28.97
CA GLY A 40 -1.86 -26.12 30.37
C GLY A 40 -0.72 -25.28 30.96
N ASP A 41 0.32 -24.97 30.19
CA ASP A 41 1.47 -24.19 30.63
C ASP A 41 1.32 -22.71 30.24
N LEU A 42 1.05 -21.88 31.25
CA LEU A 42 0.90 -20.43 31.11
C LEU A 42 2.16 -19.75 30.57
N SER A 43 3.35 -20.28 30.83
CA SER A 43 4.60 -19.71 30.32
C SER A 43 4.68 -19.89 28.80
N ARG A 44 4.34 -21.08 28.30
CA ARG A 44 4.28 -21.34 26.84
C ARG A 44 3.25 -20.46 26.14
N VAL A 45 2.10 -20.21 26.78
CA VAL A 45 1.07 -19.30 26.26
C VAL A 45 1.60 -17.86 26.17
N LYS A 46 2.30 -17.38 27.21
CA LYS A 46 2.90 -16.04 27.22
C LYS A 46 3.96 -15.89 26.14
N ASP A 47 4.85 -16.87 26.01
CA ASP A 47 5.92 -16.86 25.01
C ASP A 47 5.35 -16.87 23.59
N PHE A 48 4.34 -17.69 23.34
CA PHE A 48 3.62 -17.72 22.07
C PHE A 48 2.96 -16.36 21.76
N ASN A 49 2.27 -15.76 22.73
CA ASN A 49 1.64 -14.45 22.56
C ASN A 49 2.68 -13.35 22.31
N ALA A 50 3.83 -13.38 22.99
CA ALA A 50 4.91 -12.43 22.75
C ALA A 50 5.46 -12.55 21.32
N ARG A 51 5.65 -13.77 20.82
CA ARG A 51 6.04 -14.01 19.41
C ARG A 51 4.98 -13.49 18.45
N LEU A 52 3.71 -13.76 18.72
CA LEU A 52 2.59 -13.32 17.89
C LEU A 52 2.54 -11.78 17.79
N ILE A 53 2.68 -11.08 18.91
CA ILE A 53 2.69 -9.62 18.98
C ILE A 53 3.89 -9.03 18.23
N ALA A 54 5.09 -9.59 18.45
CA ALA A 54 6.30 -9.12 17.77
C ALA A 54 6.16 -9.23 16.25
N ARG A 55 5.71 -10.38 15.74
CA ARG A 55 5.52 -10.63 14.30
C ARG A 55 4.42 -9.77 13.68
N ALA A 56 3.29 -9.61 14.38
CA ALA A 56 2.22 -8.71 13.94
C ALA A 56 2.69 -7.25 13.89
N GLY A 57 3.48 -6.82 14.88
CA GLY A 57 4.09 -5.49 14.93
C GLY A 57 5.05 -5.25 13.77
N GLU A 58 5.97 -6.19 13.51
CA GLU A 58 6.89 -6.14 12.36
C GLU A 58 6.13 -5.97 11.04
N GLN A 59 5.09 -6.77 10.82
CA GLN A 59 4.27 -6.69 9.61
C GLN A 59 3.54 -5.34 9.49
N MET A 60 3.03 -4.80 10.61
CA MET A 60 2.39 -3.49 10.63
C MET A 60 3.38 -2.37 10.29
N THR A 61 4.59 -2.41 10.85
CA THR A 61 5.65 -1.44 10.53
C THR A 61 6.01 -1.48 9.04
N LEU A 62 6.15 -2.67 8.46
CA LEU A 62 6.42 -2.81 7.02
C LEU A 62 5.28 -2.23 6.16
N ASN A 63 4.03 -2.49 6.52
CA ASN A 63 2.87 -1.95 5.80
C ASN A 63 2.80 -0.41 5.88
N ILE A 64 3.11 0.17 7.05
CA ILE A 64 3.17 1.63 7.23
C ILE A 64 4.30 2.23 6.38
N ASN A 65 5.49 1.65 6.43
CA ASN A 65 6.63 2.13 5.63
C ASN A 65 6.32 2.06 4.13
N GLY A 66 5.74 0.96 3.65
CA GLY A 66 5.31 0.85 2.26
C GLY A 66 4.24 1.86 1.87
N ALA A 67 3.29 2.16 2.75
CA ALA A 67 2.26 3.19 2.51
C ALA A 67 2.85 4.61 2.49
N ILE A 68 3.84 4.90 3.34
CA ILE A 68 4.56 6.18 3.33
C ILE A 68 5.35 6.32 2.03
N GLU A 69 6.14 5.31 1.65
CA GLU A 69 6.91 5.33 0.40
C GLU A 69 6.02 5.51 -0.84
N ALA A 70 4.88 4.81 -0.90
CA ALA A 70 3.90 4.97 -1.97
C ALA A 70 3.33 6.40 -2.02
N SER A 71 3.05 6.98 -0.86
CA SER A 71 2.54 8.36 -0.76
C SER A 71 3.58 9.40 -1.16
N VAL A 72 4.85 9.19 -0.78
CA VAL A 72 5.98 10.05 -1.19
C VAL A 72 6.22 9.95 -2.70
N GLY A 73 6.18 8.74 -3.27
CA GLY A 73 6.32 8.53 -4.71
C GLY A 73 5.22 9.20 -5.54
N GLU A 74 3.98 9.21 -5.05
CA GLU A 74 2.88 9.96 -5.69
C GLU A 74 3.08 11.47 -5.59
N ALA A 75 3.50 11.99 -4.42
CA ALA A 75 3.83 13.40 -4.26
C ALA A 75 4.97 13.85 -5.22
N GLU A 76 5.97 12.99 -5.43
CA GLU A 76 7.09 13.25 -6.33
C GLU A 76 6.64 13.30 -7.80
N LYS A 77 5.70 12.43 -8.21
CA LYS A 77 5.09 12.45 -9.55
C LYS A 77 4.29 13.72 -9.78
N VAL A 78 3.53 14.18 -8.78
CA VAL A 78 2.76 15.43 -8.85
C VAL A 78 3.69 16.64 -8.96
N ALA A 79 4.75 16.69 -8.14
CA ALA A 79 5.76 17.76 -8.19
C ALA A 79 6.47 17.81 -9.55
N LYS A 80 6.86 16.65 -10.12
CA LYS A 80 7.47 16.57 -11.46
C LYS A 80 6.51 17.02 -12.57
N LYS A 81 5.21 16.73 -12.46
CA LYS A 81 4.19 17.25 -13.41
C LYS A 81 4.05 18.77 -13.29
N ALA A 82 3.95 19.31 -12.08
CA ALA A 82 3.84 20.75 -11.83
C ALA A 82 5.05 21.52 -12.39
N LEU A 83 6.27 21.01 -12.18
CA LEU A 83 7.50 21.62 -12.70
C LEU A 83 7.56 21.64 -14.24
N LYS A 84 7.06 20.59 -14.90
CA LYS A 84 6.96 20.53 -16.38
C LYS A 84 5.93 21.53 -16.93
N HIS A 85 4.82 21.75 -16.23
CA HIS A 85 3.83 22.75 -16.63
C HIS A 85 4.33 24.18 -16.42
N ALA A 86 5.09 24.45 -15.36
CA ALA A 86 5.69 25.76 -15.08
C ALA A 86 6.82 26.14 -16.05
N ARG A 87 7.50 25.16 -16.66
CA ARG A 87 8.58 25.38 -17.65
C ARG A 87 8.11 25.64 -19.09
N LYS A 88 6.80 25.65 -19.37
CA LYS A 88 6.32 26.04 -20.71
C LYS A 88 6.55 27.56 -20.91
N PRO A 89 7.32 27.99 -21.92
CA PRO A 89 7.53 29.41 -22.15
C PRO A 89 6.19 30.06 -22.51
N ALA A 90 5.82 31.12 -21.79
CA ALA A 90 4.72 32.00 -22.17
C ALA A 90 4.98 32.45 -23.61
N LYS A 91 4.10 32.06 -24.55
CA LYS A 91 4.18 32.49 -25.95
C LYS A 91 4.09 34.02 -26.00
N LYS A 92 5.27 34.64 -26.08
CA LYS A 92 5.46 36.06 -26.38
C LYS A 92 5.03 36.31 -27.83
N GLY A 93 4.14 37.26 -28.05
CA GLY A 93 3.95 37.91 -29.35
C GLY A 93 2.70 37.53 -30.14
N ARG A 94 1.54 38.11 -29.78
CA ARG A 94 0.46 38.35 -30.74
C ARG A 94 0.91 39.51 -31.65
N LYS A 95 1.31 39.21 -32.88
CA LYS A 95 1.63 40.25 -33.89
C LYS A 95 0.36 41.09 -34.18
N PRO A 96 0.45 42.42 -34.28
CA PRO A 96 -0.68 43.25 -34.70
C PRO A 96 -0.96 43.01 -36.19
N SER A 97 -2.22 42.70 -36.51
CA SER A 97 -2.70 42.54 -37.88
C SER A 97 -2.72 43.89 -38.60
N LYS A 98 -1.93 44.02 -39.68
CA LYS A 98 -2.06 45.12 -40.64
C LYS A 98 -3.30 44.88 -41.50
N THR A 99 -4.35 45.68 -41.29
CA THR A 99 -5.43 45.89 -42.28
C THR A 99 -5.58 47.39 -42.49
N GLY A 100 -4.63 47.98 -43.22
CA GLY A 100 -4.79 49.26 -43.88
C GLY A 100 -5.34 49.00 -45.28
N LYS A 101 -6.66 49.09 -45.46
CA LYS A 101 -7.28 49.07 -46.79
C LYS A 101 -7.63 50.51 -47.13
N GLY A 102 -6.77 51.11 -47.96
CA GLY A 102 -6.92 52.49 -48.43
C GLY A 102 -8.20 52.67 -49.23
N VAL A 103 -8.96 53.70 -48.86
CA VAL A 103 -10.08 54.23 -49.63
C VAL A 103 -9.48 55.02 -50.80
N ARG A 104 -9.68 54.54 -52.02
CA ARG A 104 -9.44 55.33 -53.24
C ARG A 104 -10.79 55.87 -53.74
N ARG A 105 -10.77 57.18 -53.98
CA ARG A 105 -11.82 58.07 -54.48
C ARG A 105 -12.58 57.49 -55.69
N ALA A 106 -13.87 57.80 -55.74
CA ALA A 106 -14.63 57.92 -56.98
C ALA A 106 -15.14 59.38 -57.09
N SER A 107 -15.19 59.81 -58.34
CA SER A 107 -15.48 61.11 -58.94
C SER A 107 -16.63 61.93 -58.36
#